data_AF-A0A941WKM3-F1
#
_entry.id   AF-A0A941WKM3-F1
#
_cell.length_a   1.000
_cell.length_b   1.000
_cell.length_c   1.000
_cell.angle_alpha   90.00
_cell.angle_beta   90.00
_cell.angle_gamma   90.00
#
_symmetry.space_group_name_H-M   'P 1'
#
loop_
_entity.id
_entity.type
_entity.pdbx_description
1 polymer ?
#
loop_
_entity_poly.entity_id
_entity_poly.type
_entity_poly.pdbx_seq_one_letter_code
_entity_poly.pdbx_strand_id
1 'polypeptide(L)'
;MGIFLIYILKSAVCLSLFYLFYRLLLSKETFHRFNRIALLGILFLSLLIPFIEVTTAHQTELSQTVLTVEQLLMMAEAMDPAEVSVAQPEELSISWVQVLLLFYLVGIIFFACRNLYSLSRLLLLIKSGKRERLKGGVRLIVLEREVAPFSWMRYIVISRKDLEEDGREILIHEMPHIQNRHSIDLLVADICIFFQWFNPGIWLLKQELQNIHEYEADETVINEGIDAKDYQLLLIKKAVGTRLYSMA
;
A
#
# COMPACT_ATOMS: atom_id res chain seq x y z
N MET A 1 22.75 -7.33 -9.37
CA MET A 1 22.10 -6.44 -8.38
C MET A 1 21.50 -5.16 -8.98
N GLY A 2 22.09 -4.56 -10.03
CA GLY A 2 21.51 -3.38 -10.70
C GLY A 2 20.14 -3.59 -11.35
N ILE A 3 19.84 -4.81 -11.84
CA ILE A 3 18.56 -5.15 -12.48
C ILE A 3 17.37 -4.89 -11.55
N PHE A 4 17.50 -5.22 -10.26
CA PHE A 4 16.46 -4.97 -9.28
C PHE A 4 16.21 -3.47 -9.05
N LEU A 5 17.28 -2.66 -9.01
CA LEU A 5 17.18 -1.19 -8.90
C LEU A 5 16.55 -0.57 -10.16
N ILE A 6 16.88 -1.10 -11.35
CA ILE A 6 16.27 -0.66 -12.61
C ILE A 6 14.78 -1.03 -12.62
N TYR A 7 14.43 -2.25 -12.17
CA TYR A 7 13.05 -2.70 -12.06
C TYR A 7 12.23 -1.81 -11.12
N ILE A 8 12.71 -1.53 -9.91
CA ILE A 8 11.97 -0.70 -8.95
C ILE A 8 11.80 0.74 -9.47
N LEU A 9 12.79 1.27 -10.18
CA LEU A 9 12.72 2.59 -10.79
C LEU A 9 11.69 2.63 -11.93
N LYS A 10 11.71 1.64 -12.84
CA LYS A 10 10.70 1.49 -13.91
C LYS A 10 9.29 1.38 -13.31
N SER A 11 9.13 0.59 -12.26
CA SER A 11 7.86 0.43 -11.55
C SER A 11 7.39 1.74 -10.89
N ALA A 12 8.31 2.50 -10.28
CA ALA A 12 7.98 3.79 -9.69
C ALA A 12 7.53 4.82 -10.74
N VAL A 13 8.21 4.88 -11.90
CA VAL A 13 7.82 5.74 -13.03
C VAL A 13 6.44 5.34 -13.57
N CYS A 14 6.22 4.04 -13.76
CA CYS A 14 4.94 3.50 -14.24
C CYS A 14 3.79 3.82 -13.28
N LEU A 15 4.00 3.62 -11.97
CA LEU A 15 3.02 3.96 -10.92
C LEU A 15 2.68 5.44 -10.96
N SER A 16 3.69 6.32 -10.98
CA SER A 16 3.50 7.76 -11.00
C SER A 16 2.78 8.23 -12.25
N LEU A 17 3.10 7.67 -13.42
CA LEU A 17 2.44 8.00 -14.68
C LEU A 17 0.97 7.59 -14.66
N PHE A 18 0.67 6.35 -14.30
CA PHE A 18 -0.71 5.86 -14.22
C PHE A 18 -1.53 6.58 -13.16
N TYR A 19 -0.94 6.87 -11.99
CA TYR A 19 -1.59 7.69 -10.98
C TYR A 19 -1.92 9.09 -11.50
N LEU A 20 -1.01 9.72 -12.28
CA LEU A 20 -1.28 11.02 -12.88
C LEU A 20 -2.45 10.97 -13.87
N PHE A 21 -2.51 9.95 -14.72
CA PHE A 21 -3.64 9.73 -15.63
C PHE A 21 -4.96 9.56 -14.86
N TYR A 22 -4.96 8.73 -13.83
CA TYR A 22 -6.12 8.58 -12.94
C TYR A 22 -6.52 9.92 -12.32
N ARG A 23 -5.56 10.69 -11.80
CA ARG A 23 -5.84 11.96 -11.15
C ARG A 23 -6.45 12.98 -12.10
N LEU A 24 -6.01 13.02 -13.36
CA LEU A 24 -6.51 13.96 -14.35
C LEU A 24 -7.88 13.56 -14.91
N LEU A 25 -8.12 12.27 -15.10
CA LEU A 25 -9.29 11.78 -15.83
C LEU A 25 -10.41 11.22 -14.93
N LEU A 26 -10.06 10.50 -13.87
CA LEU A 26 -11.01 9.68 -13.09
C LEU A 26 -11.27 10.24 -11.68
N SER A 27 -10.37 11.02 -11.10
CA SER A 27 -10.49 11.44 -9.68
C SER A 27 -11.75 12.24 -9.36
N LYS A 28 -12.39 12.84 -10.37
CA LYS A 28 -13.60 13.66 -10.20
C LYS A 28 -14.91 12.88 -10.39
N GLU A 29 -14.83 11.62 -10.79
CA GLU A 29 -16.01 10.79 -11.00
C GLU A 29 -16.58 10.32 -9.66
N THR A 30 -17.91 10.33 -9.52
CA THR A 30 -18.60 9.92 -8.28
C THR A 30 -18.79 8.40 -8.17
N PHE A 31 -18.27 7.62 -9.12
CA PHE A 31 -18.34 6.17 -9.09
C PHE A 31 -17.22 5.60 -8.20
N HIS A 32 -17.41 5.66 -6.89
CA HIS A 32 -16.41 5.31 -5.88
C HIS A 32 -15.87 3.87 -6.02
N ARG A 33 -16.74 2.89 -6.27
CA ARG A 33 -16.34 1.49 -6.52
C ARG A 33 -15.44 1.32 -7.74
N PHE A 34 -15.72 2.05 -8.81
CA PHE A 34 -14.88 2.02 -10.00
C PHE A 34 -13.52 2.66 -9.73
N ASN A 35 -13.50 3.81 -9.05
CA ASN A 35 -12.27 4.49 -8.67
C ASN A 35 -11.39 3.63 -7.76
N ARG A 36 -11.98 2.91 -6.80
CA ARG A 36 -11.28 1.92 -5.95
C ARG A 36 -10.61 0.84 -6.80
N ILE A 37 -11.36 0.21 -7.71
CA ILE A 37 -10.84 -0.85 -8.59
C ILE A 37 -9.74 -0.29 -9.50
N ALA A 38 -9.91 0.93 -10.03
CA ALA A 38 -8.90 1.58 -10.85
C ALA A 38 -7.60 1.84 -10.09
N LEU A 39 -7.65 2.36 -8.85
CA LEU A 39 -6.46 2.57 -8.02
C LEU A 39 -5.74 1.27 -7.68
N LEU A 40 -6.48 0.22 -7.32
CA LEU A 40 -5.90 -1.11 -7.08
C LEU A 40 -5.30 -1.71 -8.37
N GLY A 41 -5.95 -1.47 -9.52
CA GLY A 41 -5.45 -1.84 -10.83
C GLY A 41 -4.14 -1.12 -11.18
N ILE A 42 -4.00 0.16 -10.86
CA ILE A 42 -2.78 0.95 -11.05
C ILE A 42 -1.63 0.37 -10.23
N LEU A 43 -1.88 0.05 -8.96
CA LEU A 43 -0.91 -0.64 -8.11
C LEU A 43 -0.44 -1.93 -8.81
N PHE A 44 -1.36 -2.80 -9.18
CA PHE A 44 -1.02 -4.08 -9.78
C PHE A 44 -0.28 -3.96 -11.13
N LEU A 45 -0.78 -3.12 -12.04
CA LEU A 45 -0.20 -2.91 -13.37
C LEU A 45 1.20 -2.29 -13.31
N SER A 46 1.43 -1.36 -12.39
CA SER A 46 2.73 -0.72 -12.22
C SER A 46 3.84 -1.67 -11.74
N LEU A 47 3.48 -2.77 -11.08
CA LEU A 47 4.40 -3.85 -10.72
C LEU A 47 4.54 -4.88 -11.86
N LEU A 48 3.44 -5.18 -12.55
CA LEU A 48 3.37 -6.25 -13.55
C LEU A 48 4.03 -5.87 -14.88
N ILE A 49 3.85 -4.66 -15.39
CA ILE A 49 4.41 -4.24 -16.69
C ILE A 49 5.94 -4.34 -16.71
N PRO A 50 6.69 -3.74 -15.74
CA PRO A 50 8.14 -3.87 -15.74
C PRO A 50 8.62 -5.31 -15.52
N PHE A 51 7.80 -6.17 -14.91
CA PHE A 51 8.16 -7.57 -14.64
C PHE A 51 8.15 -8.40 -15.93
N ILE A 52 7.18 -8.16 -16.80
CA ILE A 52 7.09 -8.78 -18.12
C ILE A 52 8.28 -8.34 -19.00
N GLU A 53 8.59 -7.04 -19.03
CA GLU A 53 9.73 -6.54 -19.82
C GLU A 53 11.07 -7.14 -19.38
N VAL A 54 11.32 -7.24 -18.07
CA VAL A 54 12.56 -7.81 -17.52
C VAL A 54 12.68 -9.29 -17.90
N THR A 55 11.57 -10.03 -17.90
CA THR A 55 11.56 -11.45 -18.30
C THR A 55 11.94 -11.62 -19.78
N THR A 56 11.41 -10.77 -20.66
CA THR A 56 11.70 -10.82 -22.10
C THR A 56 13.13 -10.38 -22.42
N ALA A 57 13.64 -9.33 -21.76
CA ALA A 57 15.01 -8.87 -21.98
C ALA A 57 16.06 -9.96 -21.65
N HIS A 58 15.83 -10.72 -20.59
CA HIS A 58 16.72 -11.80 -20.16
C HIS A 58 16.77 -12.98 -21.15
N GLN A 59 15.66 -13.28 -21.84
CA GLN A 59 15.63 -14.32 -22.86
C GLN A 59 16.44 -13.92 -24.11
N THR A 60 16.41 -12.63 -24.46
CA THR A 60 17.16 -12.10 -25.60
C THR A 60 18.65 -12.00 -25.29
N GLU A 61 19.05 -11.55 -24.09
CA GLU A 61 20.46 -11.43 -23.70
C GLU A 61 21.16 -12.80 -23.54
N LEU A 62 20.49 -13.80 -22.97
CA LEU A 62 21.04 -15.17 -22.92
C LEU A 62 21.23 -15.75 -24.33
N SER A 63 20.29 -15.52 -25.24
CA SER A 63 20.40 -16.00 -26.62
C SER A 63 21.55 -15.31 -27.37
N GLN A 64 21.74 -14.01 -27.15
CA GLN A 64 22.83 -13.24 -27.76
C GLN A 64 24.20 -13.59 -27.16
N THR A 65 24.26 -13.91 -25.86
CA THR A 65 25.50 -14.31 -25.18
C THR A 65 25.92 -15.72 -25.62
N VAL A 66 24.99 -16.66 -25.80
CA VAL A 66 25.31 -18.01 -26.29
C VAL A 66 25.82 -17.97 -27.74
N LEU A 67 25.20 -17.17 -28.61
CA LEU A 67 25.68 -16.95 -29.99
C LEU A 67 27.08 -16.32 -30.05
N THR A 68 27.39 -15.41 -29.13
CA THR A 68 28.73 -14.80 -29.06
C THR A 68 29.77 -15.73 -28.43
N VAL A 69 29.42 -16.59 -27.49
CA VAL A 69 30.34 -17.60 -26.93
C VAL A 69 30.66 -18.69 -27.96
N GLU A 70 29.70 -19.16 -28.77
CA GLU A 70 30.00 -20.09 -29.88
C GLU A 70 30.94 -19.46 -30.92
N GLN A 71 30.71 -18.19 -31.30
CA GLN A 71 31.61 -17.45 -32.17
C GLN A 71 33.01 -17.26 -31.54
N LEU A 72 33.07 -16.98 -30.24
CA LEU A 72 34.34 -16.78 -29.53
C LEU A 72 35.10 -18.09 -29.34
N LEU A 73 34.41 -19.22 -29.11
CA LEU A 73 35.04 -20.55 -29.06
C LEU A 73 35.62 -20.96 -30.42
N MET A 74 34.89 -20.71 -31.52
CA MET A 74 35.40 -20.97 -32.87
C MET A 74 36.63 -20.09 -33.21
N MET A 75 36.72 -18.89 -32.66
CA MET A 75 37.90 -18.02 -32.80
C MET A 75 39.05 -18.40 -31.87
N ALA A 76 38.75 -18.87 -30.65
CA ALA A 76 39.75 -19.31 -29.67
C ALA A 76 40.39 -20.65 -30.04
N GLU A 77 39.66 -21.55 -30.69
CA GLU A 77 40.20 -22.81 -31.21
C GLU A 77 41.14 -22.59 -32.41
N ALA A 78 41.18 -21.37 -32.96
CA ALA A 78 42.08 -20.95 -34.03
C ALA A 78 43.34 -20.19 -33.53
N MET A 79 43.53 -20.00 -32.22
CA MET A 79 44.70 -19.29 -31.66
C MET A 79 45.46 -20.16 -30.65
N ASP A 80 46.73 -20.41 -30.96
CA ASP A 80 47.70 -21.16 -30.16
C ASP A 80 47.95 -20.48 -28.78
N PRO A 81 48.10 -21.22 -27.66
CA PRO A 81 48.08 -20.65 -26.32
C PRO A 81 49.50 -20.28 -25.87
N ALA A 82 49.88 -19.03 -26.07
CA ALA A 82 51.04 -18.44 -25.41
C ALA A 82 50.73 -17.00 -24.99
N GLU A 83 50.15 -16.85 -23.80
CA GLU A 83 50.70 -16.03 -22.70
C GLU A 83 49.71 -15.98 -21.54
N VAL A 84 50.22 -16.41 -20.39
CA VAL A 84 49.51 -16.49 -19.12
C VAL A 84 49.77 -15.22 -18.31
N SER A 85 48.70 -14.76 -17.64
CA SER A 85 48.68 -13.99 -16.40
C SER A 85 49.07 -12.50 -16.45
N VAL A 86 48.05 -11.67 -16.27
CA VAL A 86 48.10 -10.62 -15.24
C VAL A 86 46.80 -10.68 -14.43
N ALA A 87 46.85 -11.32 -13.25
CA ALA A 87 45.84 -11.11 -12.23
C ALA A 87 45.97 -9.67 -11.71
N GLN A 88 45.03 -8.81 -12.08
CA GLN A 88 44.89 -7.50 -11.47
C GLN A 88 44.39 -7.66 -10.03
N PRO A 89 44.82 -6.81 -9.08
CA PRO A 89 44.21 -6.80 -7.76
C PRO A 89 42.75 -6.36 -7.93
N GLU A 90 41.80 -7.15 -7.42
CA GLU A 90 40.44 -6.68 -7.18
C GLU A 90 40.52 -5.56 -6.14
N GLU A 91 40.73 -4.32 -6.59
CA GLU A 91 40.42 -3.18 -5.76
C GLU A 91 38.93 -3.28 -5.45
N LEU A 92 38.61 -3.36 -4.15
CA LEU A 92 37.25 -3.20 -3.63
C LEU A 92 36.79 -1.75 -3.88
N SER A 93 36.62 -1.37 -5.14
CA SER A 93 36.01 -0.12 -5.52
C SER A 93 34.54 -0.23 -5.15
N ILE A 94 34.17 0.39 -4.02
CA ILE A 94 32.76 0.52 -3.65
C ILE A 94 32.08 1.34 -4.75
N SER A 95 31.34 0.65 -5.62
CA SER A 95 30.59 1.29 -6.69
C SER A 95 29.50 2.16 -6.07
N TRP A 96 29.26 3.37 -6.58
CA TRP A 96 28.14 4.22 -6.18
C TRP A 96 26.78 3.49 -6.19
N VAL A 97 26.65 2.46 -7.05
CA VAL A 97 25.48 1.57 -7.10
C VAL A 97 25.30 0.78 -5.79
N GLN A 98 26.39 0.32 -5.17
CA GLN A 98 26.34 -0.38 -3.88
C GLN A 98 25.96 0.56 -2.74
N VAL A 99 26.46 1.81 -2.75
CA VAL A 99 26.05 2.83 -1.77
C VAL A 99 24.56 3.14 -1.88
N LEU A 100 24.06 3.34 -3.11
CA LEU A 100 22.64 3.58 -3.38
C LEU A 100 21.77 2.39 -2.96
N LEU A 101 22.22 1.16 -3.23
CA LEU A 101 21.53 -0.07 -2.82
C LEU A 101 21.46 -0.19 -1.29
N LEU A 102 22.55 0.11 -0.59
CA LEU A 102 22.60 0.10 0.87
C LEU A 102 21.61 1.11 1.44
N PHE A 103 21.61 2.34 0.93
CA PHE A 103 20.66 3.37 1.33
C PHE A 103 19.20 2.93 1.09
N TYR A 104 18.92 2.34 -0.07
CA TYR A 104 17.61 1.79 -0.38
C TYR A 104 17.18 0.68 0.60
N LEU A 105 18.08 -0.23 0.95
CA LEU A 105 17.83 -1.33 1.90
C LEU A 105 17.59 -0.82 3.33
N VAL A 106 18.34 0.20 3.76
CA VAL A 106 18.11 0.87 5.06
C VAL A 106 16.71 1.50 5.09
N GLY A 107 16.31 2.17 4.01
CA GLY A 107 14.96 2.73 3.87
C GLY A 107 13.88 1.65 3.98
N ILE A 108 14.04 0.54 3.25
CA ILE A 108 13.18 -0.65 3.35
C ILE A 108 13.04 -1.10 4.82
N ILE A 109 14.16 -1.37 5.50
CA ILE A 109 14.15 -1.88 6.88
C ILE A 109 13.42 -0.89 7.80
N PHE A 110 13.69 0.40 7.68
CA PHE A 110 13.04 1.44 8.47
C PHE A 110 11.51 1.43 8.27
N PHE A 111 11.03 1.43 7.02
CA PHE A 111 9.59 1.41 6.73
C PHE A 111 8.94 0.06 7.10
N ALA A 112 9.65 -1.07 7.01
CA ALA A 112 9.18 -2.35 7.53
C ALA A 112 8.98 -2.30 9.04
N CYS A 113 10.00 -1.86 9.79
CA CYS A 113 9.93 -1.78 11.24
C CYS A 113 8.80 -0.84 11.68
N ARG A 114 8.64 0.31 11.02
CA ARG A 114 7.52 1.24 11.27
C ARG A 114 6.15 0.58 11.04
N ASN A 115 5.96 -0.10 9.91
CA ASN A 115 4.70 -0.77 9.59
C ASN A 115 4.41 -1.94 10.54
N LEU A 116 5.43 -2.74 10.86
CA LEU A 116 5.31 -3.86 11.79
C LEU A 116 4.98 -3.37 13.21
N TYR A 117 5.58 -2.26 13.65
CA TYR A 117 5.25 -1.64 14.92
C TYR A 117 3.80 -1.15 14.96
N SER A 118 3.34 -0.47 13.89
CA SER A 118 1.95 0.00 13.77
C SER A 118 0.96 -1.16 13.83
N LEU A 119 1.19 -2.22 13.05
CA LEU A 119 0.35 -3.41 13.01
C LEU A 119 0.37 -4.16 14.35
N SER A 120 1.53 -4.28 14.98
CA SER A 120 1.67 -4.94 16.29
C SER A 120 0.88 -4.19 17.37
N ARG A 121 0.99 -2.85 17.40
CA ARG A 121 0.22 -2.00 18.33
C ARG A 121 -1.28 -2.16 18.10
N LEU A 122 -1.72 -2.18 16.85
CA LEU A 122 -3.12 -2.42 16.49
C LEU A 122 -3.61 -3.80 16.97
N LEU A 123 -2.82 -4.85 16.76
CA LEU A 123 -3.16 -6.20 17.21
C LEU A 123 -3.17 -6.32 18.74
N LEU A 124 -2.24 -5.66 19.43
CA LEU A 124 -2.23 -5.59 20.89
C LEU A 124 -3.47 -4.85 21.41
N LEU A 125 -3.86 -3.76 20.76
CA LEU A 125 -5.08 -3.00 21.06
C LEU A 125 -6.33 -3.90 20.94
N ILE A 126 -6.46 -4.61 19.82
CA ILE A 126 -7.53 -5.60 19.56
C ILE A 126 -7.52 -6.75 20.59
N LYS A 127 -6.34 -7.18 21.05
CA LYS A 127 -6.23 -8.22 22.09
C LYS A 127 -6.63 -7.73 23.48
N SER A 128 -6.46 -6.44 23.76
CA SER A 128 -6.68 -5.85 25.09
C SER A 128 -8.15 -5.55 25.45
N GLY A 129 -9.04 -5.42 24.47
CA GLY A 129 -10.43 -5.03 24.71
C GLY A 129 -11.36 -6.20 25.04
N LYS A 130 -12.51 -5.88 25.65
CA LYS A 130 -13.60 -6.84 25.89
C LYS A 130 -14.24 -7.20 24.55
N ARG A 131 -14.41 -8.51 24.29
CA ARG A 131 -14.89 -9.01 23.01
C ARG A 131 -16.37 -9.36 23.09
N GLU A 132 -17.16 -8.71 22.25
CA GLU A 132 -18.56 -9.03 22.03
C GLU A 132 -18.76 -9.51 20.60
N ARG A 133 -19.68 -10.47 20.39
CA ARG A 133 -19.99 -10.98 19.05
C ARG A 133 -21.19 -10.22 18.49
N LEU A 134 -20.98 -9.57 17.35
CA LEU A 134 -22.05 -8.99 16.55
C LEU A 134 -22.60 -10.04 15.57
N LYS A 135 -23.76 -9.71 14.96
CA LYS A 135 -24.32 -10.49 13.86
C LYS A 135 -23.35 -10.49 12.66
N GLY A 136 -23.37 -11.56 11.86
CA GLY A 136 -22.53 -11.67 10.65
C GLY A 136 -21.06 -12.07 10.88
N GLY A 137 -20.69 -12.51 12.08
CA GLY A 137 -19.32 -12.97 12.38
C GLY A 137 -18.30 -11.85 12.65
N VAL A 138 -18.78 -10.61 12.76
CA VAL A 138 -18.02 -9.43 13.18
C VAL A 138 -17.83 -9.45 14.70
N ARG A 139 -16.64 -9.04 15.17
CA ARG A 139 -16.32 -8.94 16.60
C ARG A 139 -16.21 -7.48 17.02
N LEU A 140 -17.04 -7.07 17.97
CA LEU A 140 -16.93 -5.77 18.62
C LEU A 140 -15.89 -5.85 19.73
N ILE A 141 -15.02 -4.85 19.79
CA ILE A 141 -14.00 -4.71 20.82
C ILE A 141 -14.26 -3.40 21.54
N VAL A 142 -14.74 -3.50 22.77
CA VAL A 142 -15.05 -2.34 23.61
C VAL A 142 -13.85 -2.05 24.49
N LEU A 143 -13.37 -0.80 24.45
CA LEU A 143 -12.28 -0.32 25.29
C LEU A 143 -12.76 0.71 26.30
N GLU A 144 -12.24 0.62 27.53
CA GLU A 144 -12.53 1.59 28.60
C GLU A 144 -11.79 2.93 28.39
N ARG A 145 -10.77 2.96 27.53
CA ARG A 145 -10.04 4.20 27.17
C ARG A 145 -10.70 4.89 25.99
N GLU A 146 -10.64 6.23 25.97
CA GLU A 146 -11.04 7.03 24.81
C GLU A 146 -10.13 6.73 23.62
N VAL A 147 -10.71 6.14 22.57
CA VAL A 147 -10.06 5.83 21.30
C VAL A 147 -11.07 6.15 20.20
N ALA A 148 -10.60 6.75 19.10
CA ALA A 148 -11.45 6.92 17.93
C ALA A 148 -11.92 5.54 17.44
N PRO A 149 -13.20 5.39 17.06
CA PRO A 149 -13.69 4.15 16.51
C PRO A 149 -12.97 3.88 15.17
N PHE A 150 -12.68 2.61 14.94
CA PHE A 150 -12.13 2.15 13.67
C PHE A 150 -12.45 0.68 13.45
N SER A 151 -12.42 0.29 12.19
CA SER A 151 -12.64 -1.07 11.73
C SER A 151 -11.34 -1.66 11.18
N TRP A 152 -11.05 -2.89 11.59
CA TRP A 152 -9.90 -3.64 11.10
C TRP A 152 -10.26 -5.10 10.84
N MET A 153 -10.22 -5.50 9.57
CA MET A 153 -10.46 -6.85 9.09
C MET A 153 -11.85 -7.39 9.44
N ARG A 154 -12.05 -7.99 10.62
CA ARG A 154 -13.36 -8.47 11.13
C ARG A 154 -13.68 -7.90 12.51
N TYR A 155 -12.94 -6.89 12.93
CA TYR A 155 -13.03 -6.29 14.26
C TYR A 155 -13.50 -4.85 14.10
N ILE A 156 -14.50 -4.46 14.89
CA ILE A 156 -14.84 -3.06 15.10
C ILE A 156 -14.34 -2.71 16.50
N VAL A 157 -13.54 -1.66 16.60
CA VAL A 157 -12.98 -1.17 17.85
C VAL A 157 -13.67 0.13 18.20
N ILE A 158 -14.26 0.21 19.39
CA ILE A 158 -14.99 1.39 19.87
C ILE A 158 -14.71 1.64 21.35
N SER A 159 -14.72 2.91 21.77
CA SER A 159 -14.65 3.25 23.19
C SER A 159 -16.00 2.99 23.88
N ARG A 160 -16.01 2.71 25.19
CA ARG A 160 -17.26 2.54 25.95
C ARG A 160 -18.16 3.77 25.85
N LYS A 161 -17.55 4.95 25.95
CA LYS A 161 -18.25 6.24 25.85
C LYS A 161 -18.96 6.42 24.51
N ASP A 162 -18.24 6.18 23.41
CA ASP A 162 -18.81 6.31 22.07
C ASP A 162 -19.90 5.26 21.80
N LEU A 163 -19.76 4.07 22.39
CA LEU A 163 -20.78 3.02 22.29
C LEU A 163 -22.08 3.40 23.03
N GLU A 164 -21.97 4.09 24.17
CA GLU A 164 -23.12 4.53 24.97
C GLU A 164 -23.80 5.79 24.42
N GLU A 165 -23.04 6.74 23.86
CA GLU A 165 -23.57 7.99 23.30
C GLU A 165 -24.12 7.82 21.87
N ASP A 166 -23.27 7.41 20.92
CA ASP A 166 -23.56 7.44 19.48
C ASP A 166 -23.32 6.06 18.81
N GLY A 167 -23.37 4.98 19.58
CA GLY A 167 -22.89 3.65 19.18
C GLY A 167 -23.58 3.06 17.95
N ARG A 168 -24.88 3.31 17.76
CA ARG A 168 -25.62 2.78 16.60
C ARG A 168 -25.09 3.37 15.29
N GLU A 169 -24.92 4.68 15.24
CA GLU A 169 -24.50 5.38 14.02
C GLU A 169 -23.04 5.06 13.69
N ILE A 170 -22.18 5.01 14.70
CA ILE A 170 -20.78 4.58 14.54
C ILE A 170 -20.69 3.16 14.01
N LEU A 171 -21.48 2.22 14.55
CA LEU A 171 -21.46 0.84 14.07
C LEU A 171 -21.94 0.70 12.63
N ILE A 172 -22.92 1.53 12.21
CA ILE A 172 -23.40 1.52 10.83
C ILE A 172 -22.36 2.12 9.87
N HIS A 173 -21.59 3.13 10.31
CA HIS A 173 -20.45 3.65 9.53
C HIS A 173 -19.27 2.67 9.44
N GLU A 174 -18.92 2.01 10.54
CA GLU A 174 -17.75 1.11 10.60
C GLU A 174 -18.00 -0.24 9.91
N MET A 175 -19.26 -0.64 9.71
CA MET A 175 -19.63 -1.92 9.11
C MET A 175 -19.24 -2.03 7.62
N PRO A 176 -19.53 -1.04 6.75
CA PRO A 176 -19.09 -1.02 5.35
C PRO A 176 -17.59 -1.30 5.15
N HIS A 177 -16.72 -0.75 6.01
CA HIS A 177 -15.27 -0.98 5.92
C HIS A 177 -14.89 -2.46 6.06
N ILE A 178 -15.62 -3.21 6.88
CA ILE A 178 -15.45 -4.67 7.01
C ILE A 178 -16.02 -5.39 5.81
N GLN A 179 -17.23 -5.03 5.37
CA GLN A 179 -17.92 -5.67 4.26
C GLN A 179 -17.14 -5.53 2.94
N ASN A 180 -16.66 -4.32 2.64
CA ASN A 180 -15.87 -4.01 1.45
C ASN A 180 -14.38 -4.39 1.58
N ARG A 181 -13.95 -4.84 2.78
CA ARG A 181 -12.58 -5.27 3.09
C ARG A 181 -11.52 -4.16 2.92
N HIS A 182 -11.84 -2.92 3.30
CA HIS A 182 -10.95 -1.77 3.17
C HIS A 182 -9.58 -1.98 3.87
N SER A 183 -9.53 -2.75 4.96
CA SER A 183 -8.26 -3.08 5.62
C SER A 183 -7.29 -3.87 4.74
N ILE A 184 -7.78 -4.71 3.82
CA ILE A 184 -6.91 -5.47 2.90
C ILE A 184 -6.29 -4.54 1.88
N ASP A 185 -7.08 -3.62 1.32
CA ASP A 185 -6.61 -2.64 0.35
C ASP A 185 -5.49 -1.77 0.94
N LEU A 186 -5.66 -1.29 2.17
CA LEU A 186 -4.63 -0.51 2.87
C LEU A 186 -3.38 -1.35 3.16
N LEU A 187 -3.54 -2.63 3.50
CA LEU A 187 -2.41 -3.54 3.70
C LEU A 187 -1.63 -3.77 2.40
N VAL A 188 -2.32 -3.94 1.27
CA VAL A 188 -1.68 -4.04 -0.05
C VAL A 188 -0.93 -2.74 -0.38
N ALA A 189 -1.56 -1.59 -0.18
CA ALA A 189 -0.91 -0.30 -0.38
C ALA A 189 0.33 -0.12 0.51
N ASP A 190 0.27 -0.52 1.79
CA ASP A 190 1.42 -0.47 2.71
C ASP A 190 2.58 -1.38 2.30
N ILE A 191 2.28 -2.58 1.76
CA ILE A 191 3.30 -3.45 1.18
C ILE A 191 3.95 -2.79 -0.05
N CYS A 192 3.17 -2.14 -0.92
CA CYS A 192 3.72 -1.40 -2.05
C CYS A 192 4.56 -0.19 -1.60
N ILE A 193 4.12 0.55 -0.58
CA ILE A 193 4.90 1.65 0.02
C ILE A 193 6.22 1.15 0.56
N PHE A 194 6.26 -0.02 1.19
CA PHE A 194 7.51 -0.59 1.69
C PHE A 194 8.58 -0.72 0.58
N PHE A 195 8.19 -1.16 -0.63
CA PHE A 195 9.11 -1.26 -1.77
C PHE A 195 9.37 0.07 -2.47
N GLN A 196 8.37 0.94 -2.54
CA GLN A 196 8.42 2.23 -3.23
C GLN A 196 8.42 3.43 -2.26
N TRP A 197 9.04 3.31 -1.10
CA TRP A 197 8.92 4.30 -0.02
C TRP A 197 9.38 5.71 -0.45
N PHE A 198 10.32 5.78 -1.39
CA PHE A 198 10.85 7.01 -1.96
C PHE A 198 9.92 7.66 -3.00
N ASN A 199 8.92 6.93 -3.51
CA ASN A 199 8.05 7.40 -4.58
C ASN A 199 6.86 8.20 -3.99
N PRO A 200 6.72 9.51 -4.24
CA PRO A 200 5.57 10.27 -3.75
C PRO A 200 4.23 9.77 -4.32
N GLY A 201 4.22 9.15 -5.50
CA GLY A 201 3.02 8.64 -6.15
C GLY A 201 2.29 7.57 -5.33
N ILE A 202 3.01 6.68 -4.65
CA ILE A 202 2.37 5.63 -3.84
C ILE A 202 1.70 6.20 -2.58
N TRP A 203 2.29 7.26 -2.00
CA TRP A 203 1.71 7.93 -0.83
C TRP A 203 0.42 8.67 -1.19
N LEU A 204 0.43 9.39 -2.32
CA LEU A 204 -0.76 10.06 -2.84
C LEU A 204 -1.85 9.06 -3.23
N LEU A 205 -1.48 7.95 -3.86
CA LEU A 205 -2.42 6.87 -4.20
C LEU A 205 -3.07 6.30 -2.94
N LYS A 206 -2.29 6.01 -1.89
CA LYS A 206 -2.84 5.53 -0.61
C LYS A 206 -3.83 6.53 -0.01
N GLN A 207 -3.51 7.83 -0.04
CA GLN A 207 -4.42 8.86 0.47
C GLN A 207 -5.73 8.90 -0.32
N GLU A 208 -5.67 8.84 -1.66
CA GLU A 208 -6.88 8.79 -2.49
C GLU A 208 -7.71 7.53 -2.23
N LEU A 209 -7.05 6.39 -2.03
CA LEU A 209 -7.72 5.13 -1.71
C LEU A 209 -8.45 5.22 -0.36
N GLN A 210 -7.85 5.86 0.64
CA GLN A 210 -8.52 6.12 1.93
C GLN A 210 -9.73 7.04 1.77
N ASN A 211 -9.62 8.10 0.97
CA ASN A 211 -10.76 8.99 0.71
C ASN A 211 -11.92 8.22 0.06
N ILE A 212 -11.63 7.35 -0.91
CA ILE A 212 -12.64 6.51 -1.55
C ILE A 212 -13.28 5.52 -0.57
N HIS A 213 -12.50 4.97 0.36
CA HIS A 213 -13.05 4.10 1.41
C HIS A 213 -14.07 4.81 2.30
N GLU A 214 -13.79 6.07 2.68
CA GLU A 214 -14.76 6.89 3.43
C GLU A 214 -15.98 7.21 2.58
N TYR A 215 -15.81 7.58 1.30
CA TYR A 215 -16.94 7.84 0.40
C TYR A 215 -17.84 6.61 0.20
N GLU A 216 -17.27 5.41 0.06
CA GLU A 216 -18.04 4.16 -0.03
C GLU A 216 -18.78 3.86 1.28
N ALA A 217 -18.17 4.16 2.43
CA ALA A 217 -18.80 3.97 3.73
C ALA A 217 -19.99 4.93 3.89
N ASP A 218 -19.78 6.22 3.64
CA ASP A 218 -20.82 7.26 3.69
C ASP A 218 -21.99 6.96 2.73
N GLU A 219 -21.69 6.55 1.49
CA GLU A 219 -22.70 6.16 0.51
C GLU A 219 -23.51 4.96 1.00
N THR A 220 -22.87 3.97 1.64
CA THR A 220 -23.57 2.80 2.18
C THR A 220 -24.49 3.19 3.34
N VAL A 221 -24.04 4.05 4.25
CA VAL A 221 -24.83 4.58 5.39
C VAL A 221 -26.09 5.28 4.91
N ILE A 222 -25.97 6.16 3.90
CA ILE A 222 -27.10 6.90 3.33
C ILE A 222 -28.08 5.93 2.64
N ASN A 223 -27.57 4.95 1.90
CA ASN A 223 -28.40 3.95 1.21
C ASN A 223 -29.12 2.99 2.16
N GLU A 224 -28.60 2.75 3.37
CA GLU A 224 -29.28 1.98 4.42
C GLU A 224 -30.44 2.76 5.09
N GLY A 225 -30.69 4.01 4.68
CA GLY A 225 -31.87 4.79 5.05
C GLY A 225 -31.68 5.66 6.30
N ILE A 226 -30.44 5.95 6.68
CA ILE A 226 -30.15 6.96 7.72
C ILE A 226 -30.36 8.35 7.12
N ASP A 227 -31.01 9.23 7.87
CA ASP A 227 -31.18 10.62 7.46
C ASP A 227 -29.81 11.30 7.29
N ALA A 228 -29.55 11.80 6.08
CA ALA A 228 -28.26 12.37 5.73
C ALA A 228 -27.90 13.60 6.58
N LYS A 229 -28.91 14.36 7.06
CA LYS A 229 -28.69 15.55 7.89
C LYS A 229 -28.30 15.15 9.30
N ASP A 230 -28.98 14.17 9.89
CA ASP A 230 -28.63 13.64 11.21
C ASP A 230 -27.22 13.02 11.20
N TYR A 231 -26.89 12.28 10.13
CA TYR A 231 -25.56 11.73 9.93
C TYR A 231 -24.47 12.80 9.77
N GLN A 232 -24.70 13.84 8.98
CA GLN A 232 -23.77 14.97 8.85
C GLN A 232 -23.58 15.69 10.19
N LEU A 233 -24.65 15.85 10.97
CA LEU A 233 -24.58 16.49 12.28
C LEU A 233 -23.71 15.69 13.26
N LEU A 234 -23.84 14.37 13.25
CA LEU A 234 -23.00 13.46 14.01
C LEU A 234 -21.52 13.62 13.62
N LEU A 235 -21.21 13.64 12.33
CA LEU A 235 -19.84 13.83 11.84
C LEU A 235 -19.25 15.17 12.32
N ILE A 236 -20.04 16.25 12.28
CA ILE A 236 -19.63 17.57 12.77
C ILE A 236 -19.41 17.53 14.29
N LYS A 237 -20.34 16.97 15.07
CA LYS A 237 -20.23 16.82 16.52
C LYS A 237 -18.96 16.05 16.90
N LYS A 238 -18.62 15.02 16.13
CA LYS A 238 -17.42 14.18 16.32
C LYS A 238 -16.13 14.90 15.93
N ALA A 239 -16.12 15.65 14.83
CA ALA A 239 -14.95 16.40 14.37
C ALA A 239 -14.61 17.60 15.27
N VAL A 240 -15.64 18.29 15.77
CA VAL A 240 -15.52 19.51 16.57
C VAL A 240 -15.39 19.22 18.08
N GLY A 241 -15.84 18.03 18.52
CA GLY A 241 -15.90 17.64 19.93
C GLY A 241 -17.13 18.23 20.62
N THR A 242 -17.65 17.51 21.61
CA THR A 242 -18.91 17.82 22.34
C THR A 242 -18.95 19.19 23.02
N ARG A 243 -17.82 19.89 23.17
CA ARG A 243 -17.71 21.17 23.90
C ARG A 243 -18.19 22.41 23.13
N LEU A 244 -18.23 22.39 21.81
CA LEU A 244 -18.64 23.56 21.01
C LEU A 244 -20.10 23.49 20.55
N TYR A 245 -20.69 22.30 20.58
CA TYR A 245 -22.08 22.09 20.19
C TYR A 245 -23.09 22.66 21.21
N SER A 246 -22.66 22.97 22.44
CA SER A 246 -23.52 23.58 23.47
C SER A 246 -23.57 25.11 23.41
N MET A 247 -23.00 25.74 22.38
CA MET A 247 -23.01 27.20 22.18
C MET A 247 -23.80 27.65 20.95
N ALA A 248 -24.50 26.74 20.27
CA ALA A 248 -25.39 27.05 19.15
C ALA A 248 -26.86 26.84 19.55
#